data_AF-A0A2D6XGQ1-F1
#
_entry.id   AF-A0A2D6XGQ1-F1
#
_cell.length_a   1.000
_cell.length_b   1.000
_cell.length_c   1.000
_cell.angle_alpha   90.00
_cell.angle_beta   90.00
_cell.angle_gamma   90.00
#
_symmetry.space_group_name_H-M   'P 1'
#
loop_
_entity.id
_entity.type
_entity.pdbx_description
1 polymer ?
#
loop_
_entity_poly.entity_id
_entity_poly.type
_entity_poly.pdbx_seq_one_letter_code
_entity_poly.pdbx_strand_id
1 'polypeptide(L)'
;MSTNRALSPYKVEVLSADGSQTGSAITATITNAGAVDVNIGGTLTVTGDVTYVDTTNLKIADALIELNKDNSGGADNDAGILINRGSAGNNAALYWNEGDDKFKAVLTVSTAESDAVTDTTLAPLQASQFETSGLTIVDNEIISNDSNANIYITPSGTGTVIIANATYSGSTTFGSITHSGNEIFTNESNADLKISGNSAGVVFIDDILKLSVQSDPSAVSSTTQVYAKTQAGGGSGVFYVNSSSSGELVSKKKAQLFGIIF
;
A
#
# COMPACT_ATOMS: atom_id res chain seq x y z
N MET A 1 -41.93 -47.22 50.44
CA MET A 1 -40.71 -47.98 50.07
C MET A 1 -39.83 -47.05 49.27
N SER A 2 -38.74 -46.54 49.86
CA SER A 2 -37.72 -45.81 49.11
C SER A 2 -36.67 -46.83 48.66
N THR A 3 -36.57 -47.07 47.37
CA THR A 3 -35.49 -47.88 46.80
C THR A 3 -34.25 -47.01 46.65
N ASN A 4 -33.55 -46.76 47.75
CA ASN A 4 -32.16 -46.29 47.68
C ASN A 4 -31.33 -47.45 47.12
N ARG A 5 -31.15 -47.50 45.80
CA ARG A 5 -30.11 -48.33 45.20
C ARG A 5 -28.78 -47.74 45.65
N ALA A 6 -28.01 -48.49 46.43
CA ALA A 6 -26.62 -48.17 46.67
C ALA A 6 -25.91 -48.12 45.31
N LEU A 7 -25.59 -46.92 44.84
CA LEU A 7 -24.64 -46.76 43.75
C LEU A 7 -23.31 -47.23 44.34
N SER A 8 -22.82 -48.40 43.92
CA SER A 8 -21.43 -48.75 44.19
C SER A 8 -20.57 -47.59 43.71
N PRO A 9 -19.72 -46.97 44.55
CA PRO A 9 -18.88 -45.87 44.10
C PRO A 9 -18.09 -46.38 42.90
N TYR A 10 -18.15 -45.64 41.80
CA TYR A 10 -17.30 -45.89 40.64
C TYR A 10 -15.86 -45.85 41.15
N LYS A 11 -15.19 -47.00 41.20
CA LYS A 11 -13.79 -47.06 41.64
C LYS A 11 -12.95 -46.56 40.48
N VAL A 12 -12.46 -45.33 40.59
CA VAL A 12 -11.30 -44.91 39.81
C VAL A 12 -10.08 -45.56 40.48
N GLU A 13 -9.60 -46.66 39.90
CA GLU A 13 -8.41 -47.35 40.39
C GLU A 13 -7.16 -46.60 39.90
N VAL A 14 -6.39 -46.07 40.84
CA VAL A 14 -5.08 -45.47 40.57
C VAL A 14 -4.03 -46.51 40.96
N LEU A 15 -3.33 -47.07 39.98
CA LEU A 15 -2.21 -47.98 40.22
C LEU A 15 -0.91 -47.17 40.30
N SER A 16 -0.23 -47.18 41.45
CA SER A 16 1.19 -46.80 41.53
C SER A 16 2.07 -47.98 41.18
N ALA A 17 2.91 -47.86 40.16
CA ALA A 17 3.86 -48.90 39.79
C ALA A 17 4.89 -49.23 40.90
N ASP A 18 5.14 -48.29 41.81
CA ASP A 18 6.08 -48.40 42.93
C ASP A 18 5.40 -48.64 44.30
N GLY A 19 4.07 -48.74 44.34
CA GLY A 19 3.31 -48.90 45.59
C GLY A 19 3.23 -47.64 46.49
N SER A 20 3.72 -46.48 46.03
CA SER A 20 3.85 -45.26 46.84
C SER A 20 2.54 -44.46 47.00
N GLN A 21 1.53 -44.71 46.16
CA GLN A 21 0.28 -43.96 46.23
C GLN A 21 -0.58 -44.44 47.41
N THR A 22 -0.64 -43.61 48.46
CA THR A 22 -1.42 -43.87 49.69
C THR A 22 -2.79 -43.15 49.72
N GLY A 23 -3.20 -42.52 48.61
CA GLY A 23 -4.48 -41.79 48.46
C GLY A 23 -4.98 -41.66 47.00
N SER A 24 -6.14 -41.04 46.79
CA SER A 24 -6.74 -40.86 45.44
C SER A 24 -6.03 -39.76 44.65
N ALA A 25 -5.44 -40.10 43.49
CA ALA A 25 -4.80 -39.12 42.59
C ALA A 25 -5.77 -38.18 41.87
N ILE A 26 -7.05 -38.53 41.86
CA ILE A 26 -8.14 -37.73 41.31
C ILE A 26 -9.16 -37.56 42.43
N THR A 27 -9.48 -36.31 42.78
CA THR A 27 -10.57 -36.00 43.70
C THR A 27 -11.73 -35.46 42.89
N ALA A 28 -12.81 -36.23 42.79
CA ALA A 28 -14.07 -35.80 42.21
C ALA A 28 -15.02 -35.43 43.35
N THR A 29 -15.30 -34.14 43.51
CA THR A 29 -16.27 -33.68 44.51
C THR A 29 -17.57 -33.36 43.81
N ILE A 30 -18.64 -34.07 44.18
CA ILE A 30 -19.99 -33.66 43.77
C ILE A 30 -20.37 -32.48 44.65
N THR A 31 -20.33 -31.27 44.09
CA THR A 31 -20.85 -30.08 44.76
C THR A 31 -22.35 -29.95 44.44
N ASN A 32 -23.07 -29.27 45.33
CA ASN A 32 -24.53 -29.27 45.32
C ASN A 32 -25.05 -28.65 44.01
N ALA A 33 -25.90 -29.40 43.28
CA ALA A 33 -26.41 -29.21 41.91
C ALA A 33 -25.87 -30.20 40.84
N GLY A 34 -25.10 -31.23 41.23
CA GLY A 34 -24.76 -32.34 40.32
C GLY A 34 -23.61 -32.06 39.37
N ALA A 35 -22.92 -30.94 39.54
CA ALA A 35 -21.62 -30.69 38.93
C ALA A 35 -20.55 -31.51 39.67
N VAL A 36 -19.66 -32.13 38.89
CA VAL A 36 -18.51 -32.87 39.41
C VAL A 36 -17.28 -32.02 39.13
N ASP A 37 -16.69 -31.46 40.18
CA ASP A 37 -15.41 -30.78 40.06
C ASP A 37 -14.30 -31.84 40.15
N VAL A 38 -13.49 -31.93 39.09
CA VAL A 38 -12.34 -32.82 39.01
C VAL A 38 -11.07 -31.97 39.10
N ASN A 39 -10.34 -32.11 40.21
CA ASN A 39 -9.02 -31.49 40.36
C ASN A 39 -7.93 -32.51 40.06
N ILE A 40 -7.06 -32.19 39.09
CA ILE A 40 -5.89 -33.00 38.73
C ILE A 40 -4.66 -32.21 39.15
N GLY A 41 -4.04 -32.59 40.26
CA GLY A 41 -2.85 -31.91 40.81
C GLY A 41 -1.56 -32.12 40.02
N GLY A 42 -1.63 -32.82 38.88
CA GLY A 42 -0.51 -33.14 37.99
C GLY A 42 -0.92 -33.07 36.51
N THR A 43 -0.07 -33.55 35.60
CA THR A 43 -0.36 -33.55 34.16
C THR A 43 -1.53 -34.48 33.81
N LEU A 44 -2.47 -33.99 33.01
CA LEU A 44 -3.49 -34.80 32.35
C LEU A 44 -2.97 -35.25 30.97
N THR A 45 -2.83 -36.56 30.77
CA THR A 45 -2.58 -37.16 29.45
C THR A 45 -3.87 -37.79 28.95
N VAL A 46 -4.35 -37.36 27.78
CA VAL A 46 -5.50 -37.96 27.08
C VAL A 46 -4.97 -38.69 25.85
N THR A 47 -5.30 -39.98 25.70
CA THR A 47 -4.91 -40.80 24.56
C THR A 47 -6.12 -41.05 23.65
N GLY A 48 -6.02 -40.67 22.37
CA GLY A 48 -7.07 -40.80 21.37
C GLY A 48 -6.97 -39.68 20.33
N ASP A 49 -7.81 -39.73 19.29
CA ASP A 49 -7.67 -38.86 18.11
C ASP A 49 -8.16 -37.42 18.33
N VAL A 50 -8.99 -37.16 19.36
CA VAL A 50 -9.60 -35.85 19.61
C VAL A 50 -9.59 -35.50 21.09
N THR A 51 -9.12 -34.29 21.41
CA THR A 51 -9.38 -33.63 22.69
C THR A 51 -10.42 -32.53 22.47
N TYR A 52 -11.59 -32.65 23.08
CA TYR A 52 -12.66 -31.66 22.99
C TYR A 52 -12.65 -30.74 24.20
N VAL A 53 -12.58 -29.43 23.97
CA VAL A 53 -12.59 -28.40 25.02
C VAL A 53 -13.79 -27.49 24.80
N ASP A 54 -14.89 -27.76 25.51
CA ASP A 54 -16.07 -26.90 25.54
C ASP A 54 -16.01 -25.98 26.75
N THR A 55 -15.62 -24.74 26.50
CA THR A 55 -15.52 -23.71 27.52
C THR A 55 -16.00 -22.39 26.95
N THR A 56 -16.59 -21.56 27.81
CA THR A 56 -16.91 -20.17 27.43
C THR A 56 -15.64 -19.33 27.25
N ASN A 57 -14.56 -19.66 27.98
CA ASN A 57 -13.31 -18.93 27.93
C ASN A 57 -12.13 -19.92 27.91
N LEU A 58 -11.27 -19.79 26.90
CA LEU A 58 -9.99 -20.51 26.84
C LEU A 58 -8.87 -19.53 27.19
N LYS A 59 -8.09 -19.85 28.22
CA LYS A 59 -6.88 -19.11 28.60
C LYS A 59 -5.68 -20.04 28.50
N ILE A 60 -4.75 -19.70 27.63
CA ILE A 60 -3.46 -20.40 27.49
C ILE A 60 -2.42 -19.55 28.21
N ALA A 61 -1.69 -20.17 29.14
CA ALA A 61 -0.63 -19.49 29.90
C ALA A 61 0.75 -19.60 29.22
N ASP A 62 0.86 -20.49 28.24
CA ASP A 62 2.10 -20.73 27.49
C ASP A 62 2.46 -19.53 26.60
N ALA A 63 3.77 -19.32 26.40
CA ALA A 63 4.28 -18.24 25.57
C ALA A 63 4.12 -18.51 24.06
N LEU A 64 4.03 -19.78 23.67
CA LEU A 64 3.93 -20.23 22.28
C LEU A 64 2.84 -21.28 22.17
N ILE A 65 2.12 -21.25 21.04
CA ILE A 65 1.21 -22.30 20.62
C ILE A 65 1.90 -23.01 19.45
N GLU A 66 2.30 -24.26 19.64
CA GLU A 66 2.86 -25.09 18.57
C GLU A 66 1.71 -25.79 17.84
N LEU A 67 1.56 -25.48 16.55
CA LEU A 67 0.57 -26.11 15.68
C LEU A 67 1.29 -27.12 14.78
N ASN A 68 0.61 -28.21 14.43
CA ASN A 68 1.08 -29.22 13.44
C ASN A 68 2.38 -29.96 13.82
N LYS A 69 2.65 -30.16 15.12
CA LYS A 69 3.84 -30.86 15.68
C LYS A 69 4.19 -32.17 14.97
N ASP A 70 3.16 -32.99 14.75
CA ASP A 70 3.31 -34.40 14.36
C ASP A 70 3.36 -34.59 12.84
N ASN A 71 3.36 -33.49 12.08
CA ASN A 71 3.70 -33.52 10.67
C ASN A 71 5.21 -33.78 10.49
N SER A 72 5.61 -35.02 10.70
CA SER A 72 7.00 -35.49 10.65
C SER A 72 7.39 -36.08 9.29
N GLY A 73 6.46 -36.12 8.33
CA GLY A 73 6.65 -36.72 7.01
C GLY A 73 6.97 -35.74 5.88
N GLY A 74 6.97 -34.43 6.19
CA GLY A 74 7.08 -33.38 5.18
C GLY A 74 5.83 -33.28 4.30
N ALA A 75 4.65 -33.56 4.85
CA ALA A 75 3.39 -33.31 4.15
C ALA A 75 3.08 -31.81 4.19
N ASP A 76 2.50 -31.28 3.12
CA ASP A 76 2.09 -29.88 3.02
C ASP A 76 0.78 -29.67 3.79
N ASN A 77 0.89 -29.67 5.10
CA ASN A 77 -0.24 -29.52 6.01
C ASN A 77 -0.35 -28.06 6.43
N ASP A 78 -1.44 -27.41 6.05
CA ASP A 78 -1.72 -26.04 6.41
C ASP A 78 -2.04 -25.91 7.90
N ALA A 79 -1.51 -24.87 8.55
CA ALA A 79 -1.66 -24.68 9.99
C ALA A 79 -2.15 -23.27 10.30
N GLY A 80 -3.18 -23.15 11.12
CA GLY A 80 -3.66 -21.83 11.50
C GLY A 80 -4.97 -21.83 12.24
N ILE A 81 -5.63 -20.68 12.17
CA ILE A 81 -6.91 -20.45 12.82
C ILE A 81 -7.99 -20.48 11.75
N LEU A 82 -8.82 -21.52 11.81
CA LEU A 82 -10.05 -21.60 11.03
C LEU A 82 -11.19 -21.04 11.87
N ILE A 83 -11.92 -20.11 11.29
CA ILE A 83 -13.16 -19.56 11.85
C ILE A 83 -14.29 -20.20 11.07
N ASN A 84 -14.98 -21.15 11.71
CA ASN A 84 -16.23 -21.69 11.17
C ASN A 84 -17.29 -20.59 11.20
N ARG A 85 -17.81 -20.23 10.03
CA ARG A 85 -18.80 -19.14 9.89
C ARG A 85 -20.24 -19.64 9.82
N GLY A 86 -20.47 -20.93 10.04
CA GLY A 86 -21.77 -21.57 9.95
C GLY A 86 -22.37 -21.45 8.56
N SER A 87 -23.67 -21.22 8.46
CA SER A 87 -24.38 -21.07 7.17
C SER A 87 -24.09 -19.76 6.43
N ALA A 88 -23.17 -18.92 6.91
CA ALA A 88 -22.87 -17.59 6.35
C ALA A 88 -21.90 -17.61 5.13
N GLY A 89 -21.68 -18.77 4.52
CA GLY A 89 -20.81 -18.97 3.37
C GLY A 89 -19.46 -19.60 3.75
N ASN A 90 -18.45 -19.39 2.92
CA ASN A 90 -17.11 -19.93 3.13
C ASN A 90 -16.53 -19.53 4.49
N ASN A 91 -15.81 -20.45 5.14
CA ASN A 91 -15.09 -20.22 6.38
C ASN A 91 -14.05 -19.12 6.18
N ALA A 92 -13.67 -18.43 7.26
CA ALA A 92 -12.52 -17.54 7.21
C ALA A 92 -11.31 -18.26 7.80
N ALA A 93 -10.15 -18.04 7.22
CA ALA A 93 -8.90 -18.57 7.75
C ALA A 93 -7.86 -17.46 7.82
N LEU A 94 -7.18 -17.39 8.96
CA LEU A 94 -5.85 -16.81 9.06
C LEU A 94 -4.91 -17.98 9.30
N TYR A 95 -4.12 -18.32 8.30
CA TYR A 95 -3.34 -19.53 8.37
C TYR A 95 -2.01 -19.38 7.67
N TRP A 96 -1.05 -20.15 8.15
CA TRP A 96 0.15 -20.47 7.43
C TRP A 96 -0.22 -21.50 6.37
N ASN A 97 -0.24 -21.04 5.12
CA ASN A 97 -0.33 -21.94 4.00
C ASN A 97 1.06 -22.54 3.78
N GLU A 98 1.23 -23.83 4.04
CA GLU A 98 2.50 -24.54 3.91
C GLU A 98 2.89 -24.68 2.44
N GLY A 99 1.90 -24.81 1.56
CA GLY A 99 2.14 -24.81 0.11
C GLY A 99 2.62 -23.47 -0.45
N ASP A 100 2.14 -22.33 0.09
CA ASP A 100 2.43 -20.95 -0.37
C ASP A 100 3.47 -20.22 0.52
N ASP A 101 3.88 -20.84 1.64
CA ASP A 101 4.73 -20.29 2.70
C ASP A 101 4.32 -18.88 3.17
N LYS A 102 3.01 -18.65 3.30
CA LYS A 102 2.47 -17.32 3.61
C LYS A 102 1.39 -17.39 4.65
N PHE A 103 1.40 -16.36 5.50
CA PHE A 103 0.18 -16.00 6.18
C PHE A 103 -0.83 -15.47 5.17
N LYS A 104 -1.93 -16.18 5.08
CA LYS A 104 -3.05 -15.81 4.24
C LYS A 104 -4.24 -15.54 5.13
N ALA A 105 -4.86 -14.39 4.90
CA ALA A 105 -6.21 -14.11 5.33
C ALA A 105 -7.12 -14.37 4.14
N VAL A 106 -8.01 -15.37 4.24
CA VAL A 106 -8.85 -15.81 3.11
C VAL A 106 -10.25 -16.18 3.57
N LEU A 107 -11.13 -16.26 2.60
CA LEU A 107 -12.30 -17.12 2.67
C LEU A 107 -11.95 -18.47 2.05
N THR A 108 -12.47 -19.55 2.63
CA THR A 108 -12.14 -20.93 2.25
C THR A 108 -13.35 -21.86 2.39
N VAL A 109 -13.44 -22.86 1.53
CA VAL A 109 -14.41 -23.96 1.66
C VAL A 109 -13.92 -25.09 2.58
N SER A 110 -12.64 -25.06 2.99
CA SER A 110 -12.05 -26.08 3.86
C SER A 110 -12.60 -26.06 5.28
N THR A 111 -12.46 -27.19 5.96
CA THR A 111 -12.91 -27.42 7.34
C THR A 111 -11.74 -27.72 8.26
N ALA A 112 -11.98 -27.85 9.56
CA ALA A 112 -10.91 -28.18 10.53
C ALA A 112 -10.32 -29.59 10.32
N GLU A 113 -11.04 -30.46 9.61
CA GLU A 113 -10.58 -31.81 9.24
C GLU A 113 -9.79 -31.82 7.92
N SER A 114 -9.60 -30.66 7.28
CA SER A 114 -8.90 -30.56 6.01
C SER A 114 -7.41 -30.43 6.25
N ASP A 115 -6.62 -31.33 5.66
CA ASP A 115 -5.15 -31.26 5.70
C ASP A 115 -4.60 -30.02 4.95
N ALA A 116 -5.38 -29.49 3.99
CA ALA A 116 -5.07 -28.28 3.23
C ALA A 116 -6.28 -27.32 3.13
N VAL A 117 -6.00 -26.02 3.13
CA VAL A 117 -6.97 -24.92 3.06
C VAL A 117 -7.14 -24.47 1.60
N THR A 118 -8.35 -24.62 1.08
CA THR A 118 -8.70 -24.20 -0.29
C THR A 118 -9.25 -22.78 -0.30
N ASP A 119 -8.47 -21.83 -0.79
CA ASP A 119 -8.89 -20.45 -0.97
C ASP A 119 -10.06 -20.31 -1.94
N THR A 120 -10.95 -19.36 -1.63
CA THR A 120 -11.90 -18.84 -2.61
C THR A 120 -11.64 -17.37 -2.94
N THR A 121 -11.33 -16.56 -1.93
CA THR A 121 -11.03 -15.14 -2.09
C THR A 121 -10.10 -14.69 -0.98
N LEU A 122 -9.20 -13.75 -1.26
CA LEU A 122 -8.46 -13.06 -0.21
C LEU A 122 -9.44 -12.35 0.74
N ALA A 123 -9.20 -12.50 2.04
CA ALA A 123 -9.90 -11.77 3.08
C ALA A 123 -9.03 -10.56 3.49
N PRO A 124 -9.61 -9.36 3.58
CA PRO A 124 -8.86 -8.18 3.99
C PRO A 124 -8.41 -8.27 5.45
N LEU A 125 -7.23 -7.73 5.76
CA LEU A 125 -6.73 -7.53 7.12
C LEU A 125 -6.76 -6.05 7.48
N GLN A 126 -7.36 -5.74 8.63
CA GLN A 126 -7.40 -4.38 9.16
C GLN A 126 -6.42 -4.24 10.33
N ALA A 127 -5.36 -3.44 10.14
CA ALA A 127 -4.31 -3.19 11.13
C ALA A 127 -4.01 -1.69 11.24
N SER A 128 -3.60 -1.24 12.44
CA SER A 128 -3.24 0.18 12.70
C SER A 128 -2.05 0.65 11.86
N GLN A 129 -1.18 -0.27 11.47
CA GLN A 129 -0.02 -0.04 10.66
C GLN A 129 0.33 -1.37 10.03
N PHE A 130 0.56 -1.38 8.73
CA PHE A 130 1.18 -2.51 8.09
C PHE A 130 2.67 -2.24 8.08
N GLU A 131 3.30 -2.45 9.23
CA GLU A 131 4.75 -2.55 9.31
C GLU A 131 5.12 -3.95 8.85
N THR A 132 5.72 -4.04 7.67
CA THR A 132 6.47 -5.23 7.32
C THR A 132 7.95 -4.93 7.48
N SER A 133 8.79 -5.96 7.40
CA SER A 133 10.25 -5.79 7.39
C SER A 133 10.75 -4.78 6.31
N GLY A 134 9.88 -4.29 5.40
CA GLY A 134 10.21 -3.30 4.37
C GLY A 134 9.12 -2.28 3.95
N LEU A 135 7.94 -2.25 4.56
CA LEU A 135 6.93 -1.20 4.34
C LEU A 135 6.56 -0.62 5.70
N THR A 136 7.00 0.58 5.96
CA THR A 136 6.20 1.54 6.71
C THR A 136 5.45 2.34 5.63
N ILE A 137 4.19 2.74 5.82
CA ILE A 137 3.66 3.84 4.99
C ILE A 137 4.34 5.14 5.45
N VAL A 138 5.60 5.24 5.02
CA VAL A 138 6.66 6.25 5.15
C VAL A 138 7.70 5.88 4.05
N ASP A 139 8.16 6.84 3.23
CA ASP A 139 9.04 6.71 2.03
C ASP A 139 8.45 6.07 0.72
N ASN A 140 7.15 5.76 0.69
CA ASN A 140 6.39 4.99 -0.34
C ASN A 140 6.67 5.17 -1.86
N GLU A 141 6.65 4.05 -2.61
CA GLU A 141 6.27 3.95 -4.04
C GLU A 141 4.82 3.42 -4.12
N ILE A 142 3.97 4.00 -4.97
CA ILE A 142 2.54 3.64 -5.09
C ILE A 142 2.26 3.19 -6.52
N ILE A 143 1.74 1.97 -6.69
CA ILE A 143 1.46 1.35 -7.99
C ILE A 143 0.07 0.71 -7.99
N SER A 144 -0.69 0.85 -9.08
CA SER A 144 -1.97 0.16 -9.29
C SER A 144 -1.75 -1.13 -10.09
N ASN A 145 -2.30 -2.25 -9.63
CA ASN A 145 -2.03 -3.58 -10.20
C ASN A 145 -2.97 -4.03 -11.33
N ASP A 146 -4.11 -3.35 -11.51
CA ASP A 146 -5.04 -3.66 -12.61
C ASP A 146 -4.62 -2.95 -13.91
N SER A 147 -4.92 -3.55 -15.08
CA SER A 147 -4.55 -2.97 -16.39
C SER A 147 -5.23 -1.61 -16.62
N ASN A 148 -4.43 -0.61 -16.99
CA ASN A 148 -4.85 0.79 -17.11
C ASN A 148 -5.43 1.39 -15.81
N ALA A 149 -5.17 0.77 -14.66
CA ALA A 149 -5.58 1.36 -13.41
C ALA A 149 -4.74 2.61 -13.11
N ASN A 150 -5.38 3.53 -12.42
CA ASN A 150 -4.76 4.76 -12.01
C ASN A 150 -4.26 4.61 -10.58
N ILE A 151 -3.12 5.25 -10.31
CA ILE A 151 -2.66 5.51 -8.95
C ILE A 151 -3.25 6.85 -8.52
N TYR A 152 -4.21 6.84 -7.61
CA TYR A 152 -4.82 8.06 -7.07
C TYR A 152 -3.98 8.66 -5.94
N ILE A 153 -2.98 9.42 -6.38
CA ILE A 153 -2.25 10.55 -5.77
C ILE A 153 -3.07 11.67 -5.15
N THR A 154 -4.12 11.43 -4.36
CA THR A 154 -5.03 12.53 -3.97
C THR A 154 -4.79 12.98 -2.53
N PRO A 155 -4.28 14.20 -2.29
CA PRO A 155 -4.21 14.74 -0.95
C PRO A 155 -5.64 15.06 -0.50
N SER A 156 -5.90 15.03 0.80
CA SER A 156 -7.23 15.39 1.31
C SER A 156 -7.36 16.91 1.51
N GLY A 157 -8.55 17.47 1.23
CA GLY A 157 -8.91 18.86 1.53
C GLY A 157 -8.16 19.90 0.69
N THR A 158 -7.64 20.95 1.36
CA THR A 158 -6.74 21.94 0.74
C THR A 158 -5.28 21.44 0.68
N GLY A 159 -5.06 20.17 1.04
CA GLY A 159 -3.75 19.54 1.04
C GLY A 159 -3.16 19.52 -0.36
N THR A 160 -1.83 19.47 -0.41
CA THR A 160 -1.08 19.41 -1.64
C THR A 160 -0.29 18.12 -1.66
N VAL A 161 -0.11 17.56 -2.85
CA VAL A 161 0.91 16.53 -3.06
C VAL A 161 2.22 17.25 -3.22
N ILE A 162 2.96 17.35 -2.13
CA ILE A 162 4.29 17.95 -2.12
C ILE A 162 5.27 16.87 -2.56
N ILE A 163 5.83 17.05 -3.76
CA ILE A 163 6.90 16.20 -4.27
C ILE A 163 8.16 17.06 -4.23
N ALA A 164 8.92 16.94 -3.14
CA ALA A 164 10.08 17.80 -2.91
C ALA A 164 11.12 17.69 -4.03
N ASN A 165 11.26 16.50 -4.63
CA ASN A 165 12.09 16.25 -5.80
C ASN A 165 11.32 15.35 -6.77
N ALA A 166 10.83 15.90 -7.87
CA ALA A 166 10.13 15.12 -8.89
C ALA A 166 11.05 14.90 -10.11
N THR A 167 11.23 13.65 -10.50
CA THR A 167 11.88 13.28 -11.77
C THR A 167 10.87 12.52 -12.61
N TYR A 168 10.68 12.95 -13.86
CA TYR A 168 9.73 12.33 -14.78
C TYR A 168 10.50 11.64 -15.90
N SER A 169 10.32 10.33 -16.05
CA SER A 169 10.83 9.60 -17.21
C SER A 169 9.71 9.48 -18.24
N GLY A 170 9.63 10.47 -19.14
CA GLY A 170 8.59 10.58 -20.16
C GLY A 170 7.79 11.88 -20.05
N SER A 171 6.74 11.99 -20.87
CA SER A 171 5.85 13.14 -20.85
C SER A 171 4.97 13.13 -19.61
N THR A 172 5.12 14.12 -18.74
CA THR A 172 4.14 14.40 -17.68
C THR A 172 3.32 15.62 -18.07
N THR A 173 2.01 15.48 -17.96
CA THR A 173 1.05 16.54 -18.28
C THR A 173 0.52 17.17 -17.00
N PHE A 174 0.75 18.47 -16.83
CA PHE A 174 0.06 19.29 -15.84
C PHE A 174 -1.00 20.13 -16.55
N GLY A 175 -2.22 19.59 -16.63
CA GLY A 175 -3.28 20.23 -17.42
C GLY A 175 -2.90 20.32 -18.90
N SER A 176 -2.61 21.52 -19.40
CA SER A 176 -2.26 21.76 -20.81
C SER A 176 -0.75 21.95 -21.07
N ILE A 177 0.10 21.77 -20.06
CA ILE A 177 1.57 21.90 -20.16
C ILE A 177 2.20 20.53 -20.00
N THR A 178 3.14 20.21 -20.89
CA THR A 178 3.95 18.98 -20.85
C THR A 178 5.40 19.30 -20.53
N HIS A 179 5.97 18.57 -19.56
CA HIS A 179 7.41 18.52 -19.32
C HIS A 179 7.93 17.21 -19.88
N SER A 180 8.94 17.28 -20.76
CA SER A 180 9.52 16.09 -21.39
C SER A 180 11.00 16.31 -21.69
N GLY A 181 11.87 15.59 -20.96
CA GLY A 181 13.32 15.71 -21.13
C GLY A 181 13.82 17.13 -20.83
N ASN A 182 14.45 17.76 -21.83
CA ASN A 182 14.98 19.13 -21.76
C ASN A 182 14.02 20.18 -22.33
N GLU A 183 12.75 19.84 -22.56
CA GLU A 183 11.74 20.72 -23.15
C GLU A 183 10.52 20.93 -22.24
N ILE A 184 9.92 22.12 -22.35
CA ILE A 184 8.64 22.49 -21.77
C ILE A 184 7.79 23.06 -22.91
N PHE A 185 6.60 22.52 -23.13
CA PHE A 185 5.70 22.95 -24.22
C PHE A 185 4.23 22.71 -23.86
N THR A 186 3.32 23.35 -24.61
CA THR A 186 1.88 23.10 -24.48
C THR A 186 1.47 21.88 -25.29
N ASN A 187 0.60 21.03 -24.74
CA ASN A 187 0.06 19.86 -25.46
C ASN A 187 -1.26 20.16 -26.20
N GLU A 188 -1.74 21.40 -26.14
CA GLU A 188 -2.89 21.90 -26.87
C GLU A 188 -2.44 22.58 -28.17
N SER A 189 -3.11 22.25 -29.28
CA SER A 189 -2.76 22.78 -30.60
C SER A 189 -2.94 24.30 -30.66
N ASN A 190 -1.92 25.00 -31.16
CA ASN A 190 -1.85 26.47 -31.25
C ASN A 190 -1.95 27.21 -29.90
N ALA A 191 -1.76 26.52 -28.77
CA ALA A 191 -1.70 27.18 -27.47
C ALA A 191 -0.34 27.83 -27.24
N ASP A 192 -0.34 28.94 -26.52
CA ASP A 192 0.88 29.63 -26.12
C ASP A 192 1.43 29.06 -24.81
N LEU A 193 2.74 28.81 -24.75
CA LEU A 193 3.43 28.67 -23.47
C LEU A 193 3.68 30.06 -22.87
N LYS A 194 2.86 30.46 -21.91
CA LYS A 194 3.00 31.74 -21.22
C LYS A 194 3.85 31.63 -19.96
N ILE A 195 4.95 32.38 -19.91
CA ILE A 195 5.81 32.55 -18.72
C ILE A 195 5.71 33.99 -18.26
N SER A 196 5.31 34.23 -17.01
CA SER A 196 5.14 35.58 -16.46
C SER A 196 5.51 35.67 -14.99
N GLY A 197 6.14 36.79 -14.59
CA GLY A 197 6.24 37.17 -13.19
C GLY A 197 4.87 37.54 -12.61
N ASN A 198 4.70 37.36 -11.30
CA ASN A 198 3.47 37.76 -10.62
C ASN A 198 3.49 39.27 -10.29
N SER A 199 2.38 39.98 -10.52
CA SER A 199 2.21 41.40 -10.22
C SER A 199 3.31 42.26 -10.88
N ALA A 200 4.22 42.85 -10.10
CA ALA A 200 5.34 43.65 -10.61
C ALA A 200 6.60 42.82 -10.93
N GLY A 201 6.52 41.48 -10.81
CA GLY A 201 7.62 40.57 -11.09
C GLY A 201 7.97 40.51 -12.59
N VAL A 202 9.20 40.13 -12.89
CA VAL A 202 9.73 39.97 -14.25
C VAL A 202 10.23 38.54 -14.48
N VAL A 203 10.43 38.17 -15.74
CA VAL A 203 11.09 36.91 -16.13
C VAL A 203 12.58 37.18 -16.26
N PHE A 204 13.40 36.43 -15.52
CA PHE A 204 14.85 36.43 -15.67
C PHE A 204 15.30 35.28 -16.58
N ILE A 205 16.30 35.56 -17.40
CA ILE A 205 17.07 34.57 -18.15
C ILE A 205 18.52 34.92 -17.87
N ASP A 206 19.14 34.21 -16.92
CA ASP A 206 20.50 34.50 -16.48
C ASP A 206 21.54 34.11 -17.54
N ASP A 207 21.21 33.10 -18.34
CA ASP A 207 21.99 32.60 -19.46
C ASP A 207 21.54 33.21 -20.81
N ILE A 208 22.10 32.68 -21.91
CA ILE A 208 21.80 33.15 -23.26
C ILE A 208 20.40 32.70 -23.69
N LEU A 209 19.51 33.65 -23.97
CA LEU A 209 18.26 33.42 -24.70
C LEU A 209 18.55 33.14 -26.19
N LYS A 210 18.23 31.92 -26.64
CA LYS A 210 18.28 31.56 -28.06
C LYS A 210 16.91 31.80 -28.71
N LEU A 211 16.90 32.58 -29.78
CA LEU A 211 15.72 32.81 -30.61
C LEU A 211 15.91 32.14 -31.97
N SER A 212 14.98 31.28 -32.35
CA SER A 212 14.97 30.65 -33.68
C SER A 212 14.58 31.67 -34.74
N VAL A 213 15.24 31.62 -35.91
CA VAL A 213 14.90 32.47 -37.06
C VAL A 213 13.52 32.11 -37.58
N GLN A 214 12.66 33.11 -37.74
CA GLN A 214 11.29 32.95 -38.25
C GLN A 214 10.91 34.03 -39.27
N SER A 215 9.77 33.84 -39.95
CA SER A 215 9.13 34.89 -40.73
C SER A 215 8.59 36.01 -39.84
N ASP A 216 8.26 37.15 -40.44
CA ASP A 216 7.68 38.26 -39.67
C ASP A 216 6.34 37.84 -39.05
N PRO A 217 6.19 37.90 -37.72
CA PRO A 217 4.91 37.63 -37.08
C PRO A 217 3.95 38.80 -37.28
N SER A 218 2.64 38.50 -37.24
CA SER A 218 1.59 39.53 -37.24
C SER A 218 1.66 40.35 -35.96
N ALA A 219 1.41 41.66 -36.06
CA ALA A 219 1.31 42.52 -34.88
C ALA A 219 0.13 42.09 -33.99
N VAL A 220 0.37 41.99 -32.69
CA VAL A 220 -0.65 41.70 -31.66
C VAL A 220 -0.86 42.95 -30.80
N SER A 221 -2.10 43.34 -30.58
CA SER A 221 -2.44 44.55 -29.83
C SER A 221 -1.84 44.54 -28.43
N SER A 222 -1.39 45.71 -27.96
CA SER A 222 -0.84 45.90 -26.61
C SER A 222 0.38 45.04 -26.27
N THR A 223 1.07 44.49 -27.28
CA THR A 223 2.30 43.71 -27.10
C THR A 223 3.40 44.22 -28.03
N THR A 224 4.66 44.08 -27.60
CA THR A 224 5.82 44.14 -28.50
C THR A 224 6.40 42.75 -28.57
N GLN A 225 6.41 42.16 -29.76
CA GLN A 225 7.01 40.86 -29.99
C GLN A 225 8.46 41.06 -30.42
N VAL A 226 9.39 40.33 -29.79
CA VAL A 226 10.81 40.30 -30.16
C VAL A 226 11.12 38.94 -30.76
N TYR A 227 11.76 38.92 -31.92
CA TYR A 227 12.03 37.68 -32.65
C TYR A 227 13.35 37.75 -33.43
N ALA A 228 13.86 36.60 -33.84
CA ALA A 228 15.00 36.52 -34.74
C ALA A 228 14.56 36.32 -36.20
N LYS A 229 15.24 36.99 -37.12
CA LYS A 229 15.10 36.84 -38.57
C LYS A 229 16.47 37.05 -39.23
N THR A 230 16.63 36.62 -40.49
CA THR A 230 17.83 36.93 -41.29
C THR A 230 18.17 38.42 -41.19
N GLN A 231 19.42 38.70 -40.82
CA GLN A 231 19.98 40.04 -40.62
C GLN A 231 19.69 40.95 -41.83
N ALA A 232 19.25 42.19 -41.57
CA ALA A 232 18.97 43.20 -42.60
C ALA A 232 19.88 44.42 -42.39
N GLY A 233 19.38 45.62 -42.72
CA GLY A 233 20.15 46.86 -42.68
C GLY A 233 20.65 47.24 -41.27
N GLY A 234 19.91 46.86 -40.22
CA GLY A 234 20.24 47.13 -38.82
C GLY A 234 21.38 46.27 -38.30
N GLY A 235 21.54 45.07 -38.85
CA GLY A 235 22.74 44.27 -38.65
C GLY A 235 22.79 43.48 -37.33
N SER A 236 21.67 43.22 -36.67
CA SER A 236 21.62 42.42 -35.43
C SER A 236 20.95 41.05 -35.59
N GLY A 237 20.08 40.88 -36.60
CA GLY A 237 19.21 39.71 -36.72
C GLY A 237 18.06 39.67 -35.69
N VAL A 238 17.96 40.67 -34.80
CA VAL A 238 16.89 40.79 -33.80
C VAL A 238 15.91 41.85 -34.23
N PHE A 239 14.64 41.47 -34.31
CA PHE A 239 13.56 42.31 -34.80
C PHE A 239 12.49 42.50 -33.73
N TYR A 240 11.72 43.56 -33.87
CA TYR A 240 10.51 43.77 -33.11
C TYR A 240 9.33 44.06 -34.04
N VAL A 241 8.12 43.71 -33.58
CA VAL A 241 6.86 44.16 -34.17
C VAL A 241 5.87 44.52 -33.06
N ASN A 242 5.17 45.62 -33.24
CA ASN A 242 4.05 46.06 -32.40
C ASN A 242 2.96 46.66 -33.30
N SER A 243 1.87 47.16 -32.70
CA SER A 243 0.73 47.72 -33.44
C SER A 243 1.01 49.02 -34.19
N SER A 244 2.18 49.65 -33.98
CA SER A 244 2.55 50.94 -34.56
C SER A 244 3.72 50.87 -35.55
N SER A 245 4.64 49.93 -35.40
CA SER A 245 5.81 49.77 -36.25
C SER A 245 6.42 48.37 -36.14
N SER A 246 7.31 48.05 -37.07
CA SER A 246 8.21 46.90 -37.04
C SER A 246 9.59 47.29 -37.54
N GLY A 247 10.63 46.55 -37.15
CA GLY A 247 11.99 46.80 -37.63
C GLY A 247 13.06 45.96 -36.96
N GLU A 248 14.28 46.04 -37.48
CA GLU A 248 15.47 45.40 -36.90
C GLU A 248 16.11 46.32 -35.86
N LEU A 249 16.51 45.76 -34.70
CA LEU A 249 17.37 46.47 -33.75
C LEU A 249 18.74 46.71 -34.37
N VAL A 250 19.29 47.90 -34.19
CA VAL A 250 20.51 48.30 -34.89
C VAL A 250 21.75 47.89 -34.08
N SER A 251 22.68 47.18 -34.72
CA SER A 251 23.99 46.88 -34.12
C SER A 251 24.81 48.15 -33.89
N LYS A 252 25.70 48.16 -32.88
CA LYS A 252 26.55 49.33 -32.57
C LYS A 252 27.29 49.89 -33.80
N LYS A 253 27.85 49.01 -34.63
CA LYS A 253 28.57 49.38 -35.86
C LYS A 253 27.66 50.08 -36.89
N LYS A 254 26.43 49.59 -37.04
CA LYS A 254 25.45 50.19 -37.97
C LYS A 254 24.88 51.50 -37.43
N ALA A 255 24.64 51.58 -36.12
CA ALA A 255 24.17 52.81 -35.48
C ALA A 255 25.17 53.96 -35.64
N GLN A 256 26.47 53.68 -35.46
CA GLN A 256 27.53 54.67 -35.70
C GLN A 256 27.58 55.13 -37.16
N LEU A 257 27.39 54.21 -38.11
CA LEU A 257 27.38 54.56 -39.54
C LEU A 257 26.19 55.45 -39.90
N PHE A 258 24.99 55.13 -39.40
CA PHE A 258 23.80 55.93 -39.68
C PHE A 258 23.88 57.33 -39.07
N GLY A 259 24.49 57.49 -37.89
CA GLY A 259 24.65 58.80 -37.26
C GLY A 259 25.66 59.74 -37.92
N ILE A 260 26.40 59.31 -38.95
CA ILE A 260 27.36 60.14 -39.70
C ILE A 260 26.79 60.56 -41.07
N ILE A 261 25.75 59.86 -41.55
CA ILE A 261 25.19 60.02 -42.91
C ILE A 261 23.89 60.88 -42.88
N PHE A 262 23.44 61.31 -41.70
CA PHE A 262 22.34 62.25 -41.48
C PHE A 262 22.77 63.31 -40.46
#